data_AF-A0A660QGU0-F1
#
_entry.id   AF-A0A660QGU0-F1
#
_cell.length_a   1.000
_cell.length_b   1.000
_cell.length_c   1.000
_cell.angle_alpha   90.00
_cell.angle_beta   90.00
_cell.angle_gamma   90.00
#
_symmetry.space_group_name_H-M   'P 1'
#
loop_
_entity.id
_entity.type
_entity.pdbx_description
1 polymer ?
#
loop_
_entity_poly.entity_id
_entity_poly.type
_entity_poly.pdbx_seq_one_letter_code
_entity_poly.pdbx_strand_id
1 'polypeptide(L)'
;MNSKTDIVHPHHYFCQIPNEELRPWVEKRYGEQIPTVELIRATDAPREKEIISIVALLDVDEESMLHMMGDVNKPEHHIIHCRENVKHMLGLD
;
A
#
# COMPACT_ATOMS: atom_id res chain seq x y z
N MET A 1 6.43 6.92 25.70
CA MET A 1 6.20 5.81 24.76
C MET A 1 6.39 6.38 23.36
N ASN A 2 7.50 6.03 22.70
CA ASN A 2 7.76 6.48 21.34
C ASN A 2 6.88 5.66 20.40
N SER A 3 5.85 6.29 19.84
CA SER A 3 5.09 5.75 18.72
C SER A 3 6.01 5.74 17.50
N LYS A 4 6.84 4.70 17.38
CA LYS A 4 7.47 4.36 16.11
C LYS A 4 6.32 4.07 15.16
N THR A 5 6.22 4.84 14.10
CA THR A 5 5.33 4.58 12.97
C THR A 5 5.66 3.17 12.48
N ASP A 6 4.74 2.22 12.69
CA ASP A 6 4.88 0.83 12.24
C ASP A 6 4.80 0.71 10.70
N ILE A 7 4.65 1.83 10.00
CA ILE A 7 4.56 1.94 8.54
C ILE A 7 5.95 1.76 7.94
N VAL A 8 6.09 0.75 7.08
CA VAL A 8 7.32 0.48 6.35
C VAL A 8 7.32 1.31 5.07
N HIS A 9 8.39 2.05 4.82
CA HIS A 9 8.55 2.75 3.55
C HIS A 9 8.62 1.73 2.40
N PRO A 10 7.78 1.87 1.37
CA PRO A 10 7.75 0.92 0.27
C PRO A 10 9.01 1.03 -0.58
N HIS A 11 9.64 -0.10 -0.87
CA HIS A 11 10.73 -0.20 -1.85
C HIS A 11 10.18 -0.50 -3.25
N HIS A 12 8.95 -1.04 -3.32
CA HIS A 12 8.22 -1.32 -4.54
C HIS A 12 7.09 -0.31 -4.75
N TYR A 13 6.82 0.05 -6.02
CA TYR A 13 5.59 0.78 -6.38
C TYR A 13 4.47 -0.20 -6.76
N PHE A 14 3.23 0.29 -6.81
CA PHE A 14 2.01 -0.52 -6.91
C PHE A 14 2.06 -1.65 -7.96
N CYS A 15 2.57 -1.39 -9.16
CA CYS A 15 2.56 -2.31 -10.30
C CYS A 15 3.66 -3.37 -10.23
N GLN A 16 4.57 -3.27 -9.26
CA GLN A 16 5.60 -4.28 -9.02
C GLN A 16 5.12 -5.37 -8.06
N ILE A 17 3.99 -5.16 -7.38
CA ILE A 17 3.41 -6.20 -6.54
C ILE A 17 2.44 -7.04 -7.37
N PRO A 18 2.62 -8.37 -7.44
CA PRO A 18 1.66 -9.27 -8.05
C PRO A 18 0.27 -9.13 -7.44
N ASN A 19 -0.76 -9.25 -8.28
CA ASN A 19 -2.15 -9.14 -7.84
C ASN A 19 -2.50 -10.18 -6.77
N GLU A 20 -1.98 -11.40 -6.90
CA GLU A 20 -2.16 -12.46 -5.89
C GLU A 20 -1.62 -12.09 -4.50
N GLU A 21 -0.60 -11.22 -4.43
CA GLU A 21 -0.04 -10.74 -3.17
C GLU A 21 -0.88 -9.58 -2.60
N LEU A 22 -1.46 -8.72 -3.45
CA LEU A 22 -2.29 -7.59 -3.02
C LEU A 22 -3.68 -8.04 -2.52
N ARG A 23 -4.33 -8.95 -3.26
CA ARG A 23 -5.75 -9.32 -3.04
C ARG A 23 -6.09 -9.72 -1.60
N PRO A 24 -5.33 -10.58 -0.91
CA PRO A 24 -5.67 -10.98 0.46
C PRO A 24 -5.70 -9.79 1.43
N TRP A 25 -4.82 -8.80 1.23
CA TRP A 25 -4.75 -7.62 2.10
C TRP A 25 -5.79 -6.58 1.75
N VAL A 26 -6.13 -6.45 0.46
CA VAL A 26 -7.24 -5.63 -0.02
C VAL A 26 -8.57 -6.14 0.54
N GLU A 27 -8.81 -7.45 0.48
CA GLU A 27 -10.02 -8.06 1.04
C GLU A 27 -10.13 -7.78 2.55
N LYS A 28 -9.06 -8.00 3.30
CA LYS A 28 -9.05 -7.70 4.74
C LYS A 28 -9.27 -6.21 5.03
N ARG A 29 -8.63 -5.32 4.28
CA ARG A 29 -8.70 -3.88 4.52
C ARG A 29 -10.04 -3.28 4.13
N TYR A 30 -10.58 -3.65 2.97
CA TYR A 30 -11.76 -3.01 2.38
C TYR A 30 -13.03 -3.86 2.50
N GLY A 31 -12.93 -5.18 2.41
CA GLY A 31 -14.05 -6.12 2.60
C GLY A 31 -14.34 -6.38 4.08
N GLU A 32 -13.33 -6.74 4.86
CA GLU A 32 -13.47 -7.02 6.31
C GLU A 32 -13.31 -5.76 7.20
N GLN A 33 -12.95 -4.62 6.59
CA GLN A 33 -12.75 -3.33 7.27
C GLN A 33 -11.69 -3.33 8.39
N ILE A 34 -10.68 -4.21 8.29
CA ILE A 34 -9.60 -4.27 9.28
C ILE A 34 -8.66 -3.07 9.10
N PRO A 35 -8.37 -2.30 10.17
CA PRO A 35 -7.44 -1.17 10.09
C PRO A 35 -6.03 -1.58 9.67
N THR A 36 -5.37 -0.76 8.83
CA THR A 36 -3.99 -1.00 8.36
C THR A 36 -3.01 -1.29 9.51
N VAL A 37 -3.10 -0.56 10.63
CA VAL A 37 -2.22 -0.76 11.79
C VAL A 37 -2.41 -2.14 12.42
N GLU A 38 -3.64 -2.67 12.43
CA GLU A 38 -3.91 -4.02 12.93
C GLU A 38 -3.35 -5.09 11.97
N LEU A 39 -3.48 -4.87 10.66
CA LEU A 39 -2.89 -5.76 9.64
C LEU A 39 -1.36 -5.81 9.75
N ILE A 40 -0.70 -4.66 9.92
CA ILE A 40 0.76 -4.59 10.10
C ILE A 40 1.20 -5.34 11.37
N ARG A 41 0.42 -5.24 12.46
CA ARG A 41 0.71 -5.93 13.72
C ARG A 41 0.42 -7.43 13.68
N ALA A 42 -0.40 -7.88 12.73
CA ALA A 42 -0.77 -9.27 12.57
C ALA A 42 0.29 -10.11 11.84
N THR A 43 1.37 -9.50 11.36
CA THR A 43 2.48 -10.20 10.68
C THR A 43 3.83 -9.67 11.15
N ASP A 44 4.84 -10.53 11.13
CA ASP A 44 6.25 -10.14 11.34
C ASP A 44 7.07 -10.17 10.04
N ALA A 45 6.48 -10.63 8.93
CA ALA A 45 7.16 -10.73 7.65
C ALA A 45 7.37 -9.33 7.02
N PRO A 46 8.61 -8.90 6.75
CA PRO A 46 8.87 -7.55 6.20
C PRO A 46 8.17 -7.30 4.85
N ARG A 47 8.14 -8.32 3.98
CA ARG A 47 7.45 -8.25 2.68
C ARG A 47 5.94 -8.03 2.84
N GLU A 48 5.30 -8.70 3.79
CA GLU A 48 3.87 -8.52 4.04
C GLU A 48 3.58 -7.12 4.60
N LYS A 49 4.41 -6.63 5.52
CA LYS A 49 4.29 -5.24 6.04
C LYS A 49 4.43 -4.20 4.92
N GLU A 50 5.34 -4.43 3.98
CA GLU A 50 5.50 -3.58 2.80
C GLU A 50 4.22 -3.59 1.93
N ILE A 51 3.69 -4.78 1.61
CA ILE A 51 2.47 -4.92 0.81
C ILE A 51 1.28 -4.24 1.49
N ILE A 52 1.09 -4.46 2.79
CA ILE A 52 0.02 -3.83 3.57
C ILE A 52 0.16 -2.30 3.55
N SER A 53 1.40 -1.79 3.65
CA SER A 53 1.67 -0.35 3.56
C SER A 53 1.29 0.19 2.17
N ILE A 54 1.58 -0.55 1.10
CA ILE A 54 1.18 -0.19 -0.27
C ILE A 54 -0.33 -0.23 -0.46
N VAL A 55 -1.02 -1.23 0.11
CA VAL A 55 -2.48 -1.30 0.10
C VAL A 55 -3.08 -0.07 0.81
N ALA A 56 -2.50 0.38 1.91
CA ALA A 56 -2.97 1.59 2.60
C ALA A 56 -2.86 2.86 1.73
N LEU A 57 -1.83 2.95 0.89
CA LEU A 57 -1.62 4.08 -0.02
C LEU A 57 -2.61 4.12 -1.19
N LEU A 58 -3.40 3.06 -1.43
CA LEU A 58 -4.42 3.04 -2.49
C LEU A 58 -5.58 4.00 -2.22
N ASP A 59 -5.79 4.44 -0.97
CA ASP A 59 -6.94 5.26 -0.53
C ASP A 59 -6.53 6.62 0.06
N VAL A 60 -5.23 6.94 0.05
CA VAL A 60 -4.70 8.22 0.54
C VAL A 60 -4.77 9.28 -0.58
N ASP A 61 -4.85 10.57 -0.26
CA ASP A 61 -4.80 11.62 -1.28
C ASP A 61 -3.48 11.59 -2.07
N GLU A 62 -3.48 12.12 -3.30
CA GLU A 62 -2.34 12.04 -4.20
C GLU A 62 -1.08 12.69 -3.63
N GLU A 63 -1.20 13.85 -2.98
CA GLU A 63 -0.09 14.59 -2.39
C GLU A 63 0.58 13.78 -1.27
N SER A 64 -0.21 13.28 -0.33
CA SER A 64 0.27 12.41 0.75
C SER A 64 0.88 11.11 0.20
N MET A 65 0.27 10.51 -0.82
CA MET A 65 0.78 9.29 -1.44
C MET A 65 2.13 9.52 -2.12
N LEU A 66 2.29 10.59 -2.90
CA LEU A 66 3.57 10.95 -3.52
C LEU A 66 4.64 11.28 -2.49
N HIS A 67 4.29 11.97 -1.41
CA HIS A 67 5.21 12.23 -0.30
C HIS A 67 5.73 10.93 0.34
N MET A 68 4.84 9.97 0.58
CA MET A 68 5.22 8.67 1.17
C MET A 68 5.97 7.76 0.20
N MET A 69 5.73 7.91 -1.11
CA MET A 69 6.40 7.18 -2.20
C MET A 69 7.67 7.87 -2.71
N GLY A 70 8.08 9.01 -2.13
CA GLY A 70 9.17 9.86 -2.63
C GLY A 70 10.53 9.16 -2.75
N ASP A 71 10.72 8.05 -2.04
CA ASP A 71 11.94 7.24 -2.10
C ASP A 71 11.95 6.25 -3.28
N VAL A 72 10.82 6.09 -3.97
CA VAL A 72 10.72 5.21 -5.12
C VAL A 72 11.23 5.95 -6.35
N ASN A 73 12.33 5.48 -6.94
CA ASN A 73 13.02 6.12 -8.07
C ASN A 73 12.22 6.06 -9.39
N LYS A 74 11.05 6.69 -9.42
CA LYS A 74 10.10 6.75 -10.54
C LYS A 74 9.48 8.16 -10.65
N PRO A 75 9.13 8.59 -11.87
CA PRO A 75 8.39 9.83 -12.04
C PRO A 75 7.00 9.79 -11.36
N GLU A 76 6.55 10.90 -10.79
CA GLU A 76 5.26 11.01 -10.09
C GLU A 76 4.07 10.53 -10.96
N HIS A 77 4.02 10.96 -12.22
CA HIS A 77 2.98 10.53 -13.17
C HIS A 77 2.92 9.01 -13.34
N HIS A 78 4.05 8.32 -13.22
CA HIS A 78 4.08 6.86 -13.29
C HIS A 78 3.46 6.25 -12.04
N ILE A 79 3.78 6.79 -10.85
CA ILE A 79 3.24 6.33 -9.57
C ILE A 79 1.72 6.49 -9.54
N ILE A 80 1.22 7.65 -9.98
CA ILE A 80 -0.22 7.96 -10.05
C ILE A 80 -0.94 7.00 -10.99
N HIS A 81 -0.51 6.89 -12.26
CA HIS A 81 -1.14 5.99 -13.23
C HIS A 81 -1.11 4.54 -12.77
N CYS A 82 -0.01 4.15 -12.12
CA CYS A 82 0.17 2.81 -11.62
C CYS A 82 -0.80 2.49 -10.47
N ARG A 83 -1.01 3.42 -9.55
CA ARG A 83 -2.04 3.31 -8.50
C ARG A 83 -3.43 3.13 -9.10
N GLU A 84 -3.82 4.00 -10.03
CA GLU A 84 -5.16 3.95 -10.63
C GLU A 84 -5.40 2.64 -11.39
N ASN A 85 -4.40 2.16 -12.14
CA ASN A 85 -4.49 0.86 -12.81
C ASN A 85 -4.64 -0.30 -11.82
N VAL A 86 -3.92 -0.26 -10.68
CA VAL A 86 -4.05 -1.28 -9.63
C VAL A 86 -5.41 -1.21 -8.94
N LYS A 87 -5.95 -0.02 -8.66
CA LYS A 87 -7.31 0.14 -8.12
C LYS A 87 -8.36 -0.47 -9.05
N HIS A 88 -8.28 -0.18 -10.35
CA HIS A 88 -9.18 -0.76 -11.35
C HIS A 88 -9.08 -2.29 -11.42
N MET A 89 -7.87 -2.84 -11.39
CA MET A 89 -7.64 -4.30 -11.39
C MET A 89 -8.22 -4.99 -10.14
N LEU A 90 -8.26 -4.28 -9.02
CA LEU A 90 -8.76 -4.76 -7.74
C LEU A 90 -10.26 -4.48 -7.55
N GLY A 91 -10.88 -3.66 -8.41
CA GLY A 91 -12.28 -3.25 -8.29
C GLY A 91 -12.54 -2.28 -7.14
N LEU A 92 -11.62 -1.34 -6.92
CA LEU A 92 -11.65 -0.34 -5.83
C LEU A 92 -12.05 1.07 -6.33
N ASP A 93 -12.53 1.15 -7.56
CA ASP A 93 -12.96 2.33 -8.31
C ASP A 93 -14.43 2.71 -8.09
#